data_AF-A0A1Z5SEN6-F1
#
_entry.id   AF-A0A1Z5SEN6-F1
#
_cell.length_a   1.000
_cell.length_b   1.000
_cell.length_c   1.000
_cell.angle_alpha   90.00
_cell.angle_beta   90.00
_cell.angle_gamma   90.00
#
_symmetry.space_group_name_H-M   'P 1'
#
loop_
_entity.id
_entity.type
_entity.pdbx_description
1 polymer ?
#
loop_
_entity_poly.entity_id
_entity_poly.type
_entity_poly.pdbx_seq_one_letter_code
_entity_poly.pdbx_strand_id
1 'polypeptide(L)'
;MLLLYNMLTNKAYTGIIILSVLYAAAYFITALLIGKKDMYEGYIGFNYHLTTYVVCITVPIVLATIGYLPEHFIEQALSMGIFWGIGLTIHFIVFMINRKKNIKGYDKTEVFE
;
A
#
# COMPACT_ATOMS: atom_id res chain seq x y z
N MET A 1 -20.06 -4.24 5.55
CA MET A 1 -20.66 -5.54 5.19
C MET A 1 -21.92 -5.39 4.32
N LEU A 2 -22.85 -4.46 4.59
CA LEU A 2 -24.12 -4.33 3.86
C LEU A 2 -24.01 -4.07 2.34
N LEU A 3 -23.11 -3.22 1.83
CA LEU A 3 -23.10 -2.92 0.39
C LEU A 3 -22.55 -4.07 -0.47
N LEU A 4 -21.38 -4.61 -0.15
CA LEU A 4 -20.84 -5.78 -0.87
C LEU A 4 -21.78 -6.98 -0.74
N TYR A 5 -22.33 -7.21 0.46
CA TYR A 5 -23.37 -8.22 0.68
C TYR A 5 -24.61 -7.96 -0.19
N ASN A 6 -25.12 -6.73 -0.25
CA ASN A 6 -26.24 -6.36 -1.09
C ASN A 6 -25.91 -6.46 -2.58
N MET A 7 -24.69 -6.15 -3.02
CA MET A 7 -24.26 -6.28 -4.41
C MET A 7 -24.12 -7.74 -4.82
N LEU A 8 -23.58 -8.60 -3.95
CA LEU A 8 -23.57 -10.05 -4.16
C LEU A 8 -24.99 -10.61 -4.17
N THR A 9 -25.83 -10.19 -3.22
CA THR A 9 -27.21 -10.66 -3.08
C THR A 9 -28.09 -10.21 -4.26
N ASN A 10 -27.91 -8.98 -4.74
CA ASN A 10 -28.61 -8.43 -5.91
C ASN A 10 -27.91 -8.76 -7.24
N LYS A 11 -26.91 -9.65 -7.25
CA LYS A 11 -26.16 -10.06 -8.46
C LYS A 11 -25.61 -8.87 -9.28
N ALA A 12 -25.24 -7.78 -8.61
CA ALA A 12 -24.69 -6.57 -9.20
C ALA A 12 -23.20 -6.75 -9.58
N TYR A 13 -22.89 -7.79 -10.35
CA TYR A 13 -21.53 -8.22 -10.67
C TYR A 13 -20.72 -7.15 -11.39
N THR A 14 -21.37 -6.33 -12.23
CA THR A 14 -20.73 -5.20 -12.91
C THR A 14 -20.11 -4.22 -11.92
N GLY A 15 -20.83 -3.87 -10.85
CA GLY A 15 -20.31 -2.95 -9.83
C GLY A 15 -19.19 -3.57 -9.00
N ILE A 16 -19.26 -4.87 -8.73
CA ILE A 16 -18.18 -5.60 -8.04
C ILE A 16 -16.90 -5.59 -8.90
N ILE A 17 -17.02 -5.89 -10.19
CA ILE A 17 -15.89 -5.88 -11.13
C ILE A 17 -15.28 -4.48 -11.22
N ILE A 18 -16.10 -3.42 -11.31
CA ILE A 18 -15.61 -2.04 -11.33
C ILE A 18 -14.80 -1.72 -10.06
N LEU A 19 -15.32 -2.05 -8.88
CA LEU A 19 -14.61 -1.83 -7.62
C LEU A 19 -13.30 -2.61 -7.53
N SER A 20 -13.30 -3.87 -7.99
CA SER A 20 -12.09 -4.70 -8.03
C SER A 20 -11.04 -4.14 -8.99
N VAL A 21 -11.45 -3.67 -10.18
CA VAL A 21 -10.55 -3.06 -11.17
C VAL A 21 -9.97 -1.75 -10.63
N LEU A 22 -10.79 -0.92 -9.98
CA LEU A 22 -10.31 0.33 -9.35
C LEU A 22 -9.29 0.04 -8.24
N TYR A 23 -9.54 -0.97 -7.40
CA TYR A 23 -8.61 -1.38 -6.35
C TYR A 23 -7.29 -1.88 -6.94
N ALA A 24 -7.35 -2.74 -7.96
CA ALA A 24 -6.16 -3.25 -8.64
C ALA A 24 -5.37 -2.12 -9.34
N ALA A 25 -6.06 -1.18 -9.99
CA ALA A 25 -5.45 -0.03 -10.63
C ALA A 25 -4.76 0.88 -9.61
N ALA A 26 -5.39 1.14 -8.46
CA ALA A 26 -4.76 1.89 -7.37
C ALA A 26 -3.47 1.19 -6.92
N TYR A 27 -3.53 -0.11 -6.63
CA TYR A 27 -2.35 -0.88 -6.22
C TYR A 27 -1.23 -0.83 -7.26
N PHE A 28 -1.56 -1.00 -8.54
CA PHE A 28 -0.61 -0.96 -9.64
C PHE A 28 0.02 0.42 -9.83
N ILE A 29 -0.77 1.50 -9.82
CA ILE A 29 -0.27 2.87 -9.96
C ILE A 29 0.64 3.23 -8.78
N THR A 30 0.22 2.93 -7.54
CA THR A 30 1.03 3.23 -6.35
C THR A 30 2.34 2.43 -6.37
N ALA A 31 2.30 1.15 -6.79
CA ALA A 31 3.50 0.35 -6.97
C ALA A 31 4.41 0.88 -8.09
N LEU A 32 3.87 1.38 -9.19
CA LEU A 32 4.67 1.99 -10.26
C LEU A 32 5.33 3.30 -9.84
N LEU A 33 4.64 4.12 -9.05
CA LEU A 33 5.15 5.42 -8.58
C LEU A 33 6.22 5.26 -7.51
N ILE A 34 6.02 4.32 -6.58
CA ILE A 34 6.90 4.15 -5.40
C ILE A 34 7.95 3.05 -5.64
N GLY A 35 7.58 1.95 -6.30
CA GLY A 35 8.43 0.77 -6.50
C GLY A 35 9.61 0.97 -7.47
N LYS A 36 9.57 1.96 -8.38
CA LYS A 36 10.71 2.28 -9.27
C LYS A 36 11.98 2.71 -8.51
N LYS A 37 11.87 3.11 -7.23
CA LYS A 37 13.01 3.48 -6.39
C LYS A 37 13.71 2.29 -5.72
N ASP A 38 13.07 1.12 -5.60
CA ASP A 38 13.64 -0.04 -4.90
C ASP A 38 14.89 -0.61 -5.61
N MET A 39 14.97 -0.49 -6.94
CA MET A 39 16.07 -1.05 -7.74
C MET A 39 17.43 -0.37 -7.47
N TYR A 40 17.43 0.86 -6.93
CA TYR A 40 18.65 1.66 -6.73
C TYR A 40 19.04 1.83 -5.26
N GLU A 41 18.18 1.44 -4.31
CA GLU A 41 18.37 1.70 -2.89
C GLU A 41 18.84 0.44 -2.11
N GLY A 42 18.86 -0.72 -2.78
CA GLY A 42 19.49 -1.95 -2.28
C GLY A 42 18.77 -2.57 -1.06
N TYR A 43 17.54 -2.15 -0.78
CA TYR A 43 16.69 -2.77 0.24
C TYR A 43 15.31 -3.01 -0.33
N ILE A 44 15.16 -4.18 -0.94
CA ILE A 44 13.92 -4.65 -1.56
C ILE A 44 12.84 -4.71 -0.46
N GLY A 45 11.74 -3.99 -0.65
CA GLY A 45 10.53 -4.21 0.15
C GLY A 45 10.05 -3.02 0.97
N PHE A 46 10.86 -1.99 1.24
CA PHE A 46 10.32 -0.79 1.92
C PHE A 46 9.26 -0.10 1.06
N ASN A 47 9.55 0.11 -0.23
CA ASN A 47 8.61 0.73 -1.15
C ASN A 47 7.34 -0.12 -1.34
N TYR A 48 7.46 -1.45 -1.28
CA TYR A 48 6.31 -2.36 -1.26
C TYR A 48 5.43 -2.18 -0.01
N HIS A 49 6.03 -2.15 1.18
CA HIS A 49 5.30 -1.96 2.43
C HIS A 49 4.67 -0.57 2.50
N LEU A 50 5.37 0.47 2.04
CA LEU A 50 4.85 1.83 1.96
C LEU A 50 3.67 1.92 0.98
N THR A 51 3.80 1.33 -0.21
CA THR A 51 2.73 1.25 -1.21
C THR A 51 1.49 0.58 -0.65
N THR A 52 1.67 -0.60 -0.08
CA THR A 52 0.58 -1.40 0.49
C THR A 52 -0.08 -0.64 1.64
N TYR A 53 0.71 -0.01 2.52
CA TYR A 53 0.21 0.80 3.61
C TYR A 53 -0.68 1.96 3.12
N VAL A 54 -0.20 2.72 2.14
CA VAL A 54 -0.98 3.84 1.57
C VAL A 54 -2.30 3.33 1.00
N VAL A 55 -2.26 2.33 0.12
CA VAL A 55 -3.46 1.81 -0.56
C VAL A 55 -4.48 1.26 0.43
N CYS A 56 -4.03 0.44 1.38
CA CYS A 56 -4.90 -0.21 2.37
C CYS A 56 -5.55 0.77 3.36
N ILE A 57 -5.05 2.00 3.48
CA ILE A 57 -5.64 3.05 4.32
C ILE A 57 -6.49 4.00 3.47
N THR A 58 -5.94 4.51 2.36
CA THR A 58 -6.60 5.56 1.59
C THR A 58 -7.80 5.03 0.82
N VAL A 59 -7.73 3.83 0.23
CA VAL A 59 -8.83 3.32 -0.61
C VAL A 59 -10.09 3.04 0.22
N PRO A 60 -10.02 2.34 1.37
CA PRO A 60 -11.21 2.14 2.19
C PRO A 60 -11.81 3.44 2.72
N ILE A 61 -10.97 4.41 3.11
CA ILE A 61 -11.44 5.72 3.58
C ILE A 61 -12.17 6.45 2.45
N VAL A 62 -11.55 6.57 1.27
CA VAL A 62 -12.16 7.25 0.11
C VAL A 62 -13.49 6.60 -0.23
N LEU A 63 -13.52 5.28 -0.41
CA LEU A 63 -14.74 4.56 -0.74
C LEU A 63 -15.83 4.72 0.33
N ALA A 64 -15.45 4.78 1.61
CA ALA A 64 -16.41 5.03 2.69
C ALA A 64 -16.98 6.46 2.62
N THR A 65 -16.11 7.46 2.41
CA THR A 65 -16.54 8.87 2.29
C THR A 65 -17.46 9.11 1.09
N ILE A 66 -17.27 8.41 -0.03
CA ILE A 66 -18.14 8.51 -1.20
C ILE A 66 -19.37 7.57 -1.15
N GLY A 67 -19.62 6.90 -0.02
CA GLY A 67 -20.81 6.06 0.20
C GLY A 67 -20.75 4.65 -0.36
N TYR A 68 -19.59 4.22 -0.89
CA TYR A 68 -19.36 2.87 -1.41
C TYR A 68 -18.92 1.87 -0.34
N LEU A 69 -18.48 2.33 0.83
CA LEU A 69 -18.26 1.50 2.01
C LEU A 69 -18.99 2.11 3.22
N PRO A 70 -19.38 1.30 4.22
CA PRO A 70 -19.87 1.82 5.49
C PRO A 70 -18.83 2.65 6.24
N GLU A 71 -19.26 3.63 7.02
CA GLU A 71 -18.37 4.53 7.77
C GLU A 71 -17.42 3.81 8.74
N HIS A 72 -17.81 2.66 9.31
CA HIS A 72 -16.91 1.88 10.18
C HIS A 72 -15.63 1.40 9.48
N PHE A 73 -15.59 1.38 8.14
CA PHE A 73 -14.35 1.09 7.41
C PHE A 73 -13.31 2.21 7.56
N ILE A 74 -13.73 3.44 7.86
CA ILE A 74 -12.82 4.55 8.19
C ILE A 74 -12.11 4.23 9.51
N GLU A 75 -12.87 3.88 10.55
CA GLU A 75 -12.30 3.51 11.86
C GLU A 75 -11.38 2.30 11.77
N GLN A 76 -11.76 1.27 11.01
CA GLN A 76 -10.92 0.09 10.77
C GLN A 76 -9.63 0.43 10.02
N ALA A 77 -9.72 1.24 8.95
CA ALA A 77 -8.56 1.67 8.19
C ALA A 77 -7.59 2.51 9.04
N LEU A 78 -8.12 3.39 9.90
CA LEU A 78 -7.31 4.19 10.82
C LEU A 78 -6.65 3.33 11.89
N SER A 79 -7.39 2.41 12.53
CA SER A 79 -6.86 1.48 13.54
C SER A 79 -5.77 0.57 12.96
N MET A 80 -6.03 -0.03 11.81
CA MET A 80 -5.04 -0.83 11.07
C MET A 80 -3.82 0.01 10.68
N GLY A 81 -4.05 1.25 10.22
CA GLY A 81 -3.00 2.19 9.87
C GLY A 81 -2.09 2.54 11.03
N ILE A 82 -2.63 2.76 12.23
CA ILE A 82 -1.80 3.02 13.41
C ILE A 82 -0.90 1.82 13.72
N PHE A 83 -1.47 0.61 13.75
CA PHE A 83 -0.71 -0.61 14.08
C PHE A 83 0.36 -0.93 13.02
N TRP A 84 0.01 -0.92 11.74
CA TRP A 84 0.97 -1.14 10.65
C TRP A 84 1.96 0.00 10.49
N GLY A 85 1.57 1.23 10.82
CA GLY A 85 2.40 2.43 10.71
C GLY A 85 3.62 2.36 11.61
N ILE A 86 3.50 1.74 12.78
CA ILE A 86 4.63 1.46 13.68
C ILE A 86 5.64 0.52 12.99
N GLY A 87 5.16 -0.60 12.43
CA GLY A 87 6.01 -1.53 11.67
C GLY A 87 6.68 -0.87 10.47
N LEU A 88 5.92 -0.06 9.72
CA LEU A 88 6.44 0.69 8.57
C LEU A 88 7.52 1.70 8.98
N THR A 89 7.37 2.33 10.14
CA THR A 89 8.38 3.25 10.70
C THR A 89 9.68 2.51 11.00
N ILE A 90 9.61 1.30 11.57
CA ILE A 90 10.79 0.46 11.80
C ILE A 90 11.46 0.11 10.46
N HIS A 91 10.67 -0.32 9.47
CA HIS A 91 11.19 -0.59 8.12
C HIS A 91 11.85 0.63 7.50
N PHE A 92 11.28 1.83 7.68
CA PHE A 92 11.86 3.07 7.19
C PHE A 92 13.21 3.38 7.84
N ILE A 93 13.35 3.19 9.15
CA ILE A 93 14.62 3.40 9.86
C ILE A 93 15.69 2.44 9.34
N VAL A 94 15.35 1.14 9.21
CA VAL A 94 16.26 0.12 8.67
C VAL A 94 16.68 0.46 7.24
N PHE A 95 15.72 0.84 6.41
CA PHE A 95 15.96 1.32 5.05
C PHE A 95 16.94 2.52 5.03
N MET A 96 16.73 3.51 5.90
CA MET A 96 17.59 4.70 6.00
C MET A 96 19.04 4.38 6.44
N ILE A 97 19.22 3.37 7.29
CA ILE A 97 20.55 2.89 7.70
C ILE A 97 21.23 2.18 6.52
N ASN A 98 20.51 1.29 5.84
CA ASN A 98 21.08 0.43 4.79
C ASN A 98 21.36 1.19 3.48
N ARG A 99 20.52 2.16 3.09
CA ARG A 99 20.78 2.99 1.89
C ARG A 99 22.10 3.76 1.98
N LYS A 100 22.59 4.08 3.19
CA LYS A 100 23.89 4.76 3.37
C LYS A 100 25.08 3.87 3.07
N LYS A 101 24.88 2.55 3.08
CA LYS A 101 25.90 1.53 2.79
C LYS A 101 25.97 1.18 1.30
N ASN A 102 24.98 1.59 0.51
CA ASN A 102 24.93 1.31 -0.92
C ASN A 102 25.33 2.53 -1.79
N ILE A 103 25.92 2.30 -2.96
CA ILE A 103 26.06 3.27 -4.06
C ILE A 103 25.33 2.71 -5.28
N LYS A 104 24.29 3.41 -5.76
CA LYS A 104 23.50 2.99 -6.93
C LYS A 104 23.01 1.52 -6.87
N GLY A 105 22.71 1.01 -5.67
CA GLY A 105 22.21 -0.35 -5.46
C GLY A 105 23.28 -1.41 -5.22
N TYR A 106 24.58 -1.05 -5.28
CA TYR A 106 25.69 -1.95 -4.94
C TYR A 106 26.21 -1.67 -3.54
N ASP A 107 26.60 -2.70 -2.79
CA ASP A 107 27.27 -2.51 -1.51
C ASP A 107 28.61 -1.80 -1.75
N LYS A 108 28.88 -0.74 -0.97
CA LYS A 108 30.13 0.01 -1.06
C LYS A 108 31.35 -0.89 -0.87
N THR A 109 31.24 -1.94 -0.06
CA THR A 109 32.37 -2.87 0.15
C THR A 109 32.70 -3.64 -1.12
N GLU A 110 31.71 -4.05 -1.91
CA GLU A 110 31.95 -4.77 -3.18
C GLU A 110 32.48 -3.88 -4.31
N VAL A 111 32.26 -2.56 -4.26
CA VAL A 111 32.71 -1.64 -5.32
C VAL A 111 34.14 -1.14 -5.11
N PHE A 112 34.62 -1.12 -3.87
CA PHE A 112 35.94 -0.57 -3.51
C PHE A 112 36.93 -1.60 -2.96
N GLU A 113 36.56 -2.89 -2.98
CA GLU A 113 37.49 -4.04 -2.93
C GLU A 113 38.01 -4.38 -4.33
#